data_AF-A0A9E5DAB3-F1
#
_entry.id   AF-A0A9E5DAB3-F1
#
_cell.length_a   1.000
_cell.length_b   1.000
_cell.length_c   1.000
_cell.angle_alpha   90.00
_cell.angle_beta   90.00
_cell.angle_gamma   90.00
#
_symmetry.space_group_name_H-M   'P 1'
#
loop_
_entity.id
_entity.type
_entity.pdbx_description
1 polymer ?
#
loop_
_entity_poly.entity_id
_entity_poly.type
_entity_poly.pdbx_seq_one_letter_code
_entity_poly.pdbx_strand_id
1 'polypeptide(L)'
;MVSLKHLGSFAGFLALLLVLACGGDATAIPASVVPDATAPATTAPTTTKPPTGSGSLLRVNLGGEPSTLDPQLASSLLEFSVLRQLSEGLLGFDKRLNLTPLVAAVVPTVENGGITLDGLTYTFKLRQGLIWSDGQPLTARDFEYTFKRALSPDLAAPYSSFFSAIQGGEEYLMAAEAEPAAKARLREALGISATSD
;
A
#
# COMPACT_ATOMS: atom_id res chain seq x y z
N MET A 1 6.32 0.97 -19.77
CA MET A 1 5.06 1.73 -19.58
C MET A 1 4.04 0.81 -18.94
N VAL A 2 3.26 1.25 -17.92
CA VAL A 2 2.27 0.41 -17.21
C VAL A 2 0.87 0.97 -17.46
N SER A 3 -0.08 0.11 -17.83
CA SER A 3 -1.49 0.46 -18.06
C SER A 3 -2.40 -0.16 -17.01
N LEU A 4 -3.27 0.64 -16.36
CA LEU A 4 -4.36 0.17 -15.49
C LEU A 4 -5.70 0.51 -16.13
N LYS A 5 -6.62 -0.46 -16.22
CA LYS A 5 -8.01 -0.24 -16.66
C LYS A 5 -8.98 -0.30 -15.48
N HIS A 6 -9.92 0.65 -15.37
CA HIS A 6 -10.98 0.68 -14.35
C HIS A 6 -12.33 0.21 -14.91
N LEU A 7 -13.18 -0.36 -14.06
CA LEU A 7 -14.54 -0.77 -14.43
C LEU A 7 -15.56 0.37 -14.21
N GLY A 8 -16.37 0.67 -15.23
CA GLY A 8 -17.45 1.65 -15.14
C GLY A 8 -18.74 1.08 -14.57
N SER A 9 -19.27 1.76 -13.54
CA SER A 9 -20.63 1.73 -12.98
C SER A 9 -21.06 0.54 -12.09
N PHE A 10 -21.27 0.89 -10.81
CA PHE A 10 -21.85 0.11 -9.73
C PHE A 10 -23.38 0.28 -9.78
N ALA A 11 -24.13 -0.78 -10.05
CA ALA A 11 -25.59 -0.80 -9.94
C ALA A 11 -25.97 -1.38 -8.56
N GLY A 12 -26.74 -0.60 -7.80
CA GLY A 12 -26.91 -0.71 -6.37
C GLY A 12 -27.52 -2.00 -5.81
N PHE A 13 -27.25 -2.22 -4.52
CA PHE A 13 -28.23 -2.84 -3.62
C PHE A 13 -28.20 -2.14 -2.27
N LEU A 14 -29.24 -1.34 -2.02
CA LEU A 14 -29.54 -0.66 -0.77
C LEU A 14 -30.19 -1.68 0.17
N ALA A 15 -29.51 -2.05 1.26
CA ALA A 15 -30.12 -2.81 2.36
C ALA A 15 -30.20 -1.92 3.61
N LEU A 16 -31.40 -1.38 3.82
CA LEU A 16 -31.87 -0.70 5.01
C LEU A 16 -32.38 -1.75 6.01
N LEU A 17 -31.91 -1.75 7.27
CA LEU A 17 -32.62 -2.39 8.38
C LEU A 17 -32.39 -1.62 9.70
N LEU A 18 -33.51 -1.37 10.37
CA LEU A 18 -33.72 -0.40 11.45
C LEU A 18 -33.10 -0.76 12.80
N VAL A 19 -32.77 0.30 13.54
CA VAL A 19 -32.44 0.38 14.97
C VAL A 19 -33.62 -0.05 15.85
N LEU A 20 -33.34 -0.80 16.91
CA LEU A 20 -34.18 -0.89 18.10
C LEU A 20 -33.32 -0.59 19.35
N ALA A 21 -33.70 0.49 20.02
CA ALA A 21 -33.10 1.03 21.21
C ALA A 21 -33.74 0.44 22.48
N CYS A 22 -32.91 0.26 23.51
CA CYS A 22 -33.19 0.37 24.96
C CYS A 22 -31.82 0.75 25.57
N GLY A 23 -31.59 1.84 26.30
CA GLY A 23 -32.42 2.53 27.29
C GLY A 23 -31.98 2.07 28.69
N GLY A 24 -31.24 2.89 29.44
CA GLY A 24 -31.05 2.69 30.89
C GLY A 24 -29.68 3.02 31.49
N ASP A 25 -29.50 4.30 31.82
CA ASP A 25 -28.85 4.89 33.00
C ASP A 25 -27.39 4.65 33.40
N ALA A 26 -26.72 5.80 33.51
CA ALA A 26 -25.43 6.06 34.11
C ALA A 26 -25.38 5.68 35.60
N THR A 27 -24.32 4.96 35.99
CA THR A 27 -23.84 4.93 37.37
C THR A 27 -22.32 5.13 37.38
N ALA A 28 -21.90 5.97 38.31
CA ALA A 28 -20.57 6.55 38.41
C ALA A 28 -19.46 5.52 38.70
N ILE A 29 -18.29 5.81 38.13
CA ILE A 29 -17.03 5.12 38.34
C ILE A 29 -16.53 5.39 39.78
N PRO A 30 -16.32 4.39 40.64
CA PRO A 30 -15.50 4.57 41.81
C PRO A 30 -14.01 4.43 41.42
N ALA A 31 -13.25 5.51 41.64
CA ALA A 31 -11.79 5.47 41.60
C ALA A 31 -11.29 4.51 42.69
N SER A 32 -10.45 3.54 42.32
CA SER A 32 -9.74 2.71 43.29
C SER A 32 -8.26 2.58 42.91
N VAL A 33 -7.46 3.29 43.70
CA VAL A 33 -6.15 2.94 44.27
C VAL A 33 -5.19 2.15 43.39
N VAL A 34 -4.14 2.86 42.94
CA VAL A 34 -2.89 2.30 42.40
C VAL A 34 -2.06 1.73 43.57
N PRO A 35 -1.71 0.44 43.59
CA PRO A 35 -0.59 -0.03 44.39
C PRO A 35 0.72 0.23 43.64
N ASP A 36 1.62 0.93 44.33
CA ASP A 36 3.01 1.19 43.96
C ASP A 36 3.75 -0.14 43.71
N ALA A 37 4.14 -0.38 42.45
CA ALA A 37 4.90 -1.55 42.06
C ALA A 37 6.24 -1.10 41.47
N THR A 38 7.26 -1.23 42.32
CA THR A 38 8.69 -1.06 42.08
C THR A 38 9.13 -1.48 40.67
N ALA A 39 9.61 -0.52 39.88
CA ALA A 39 10.19 -0.76 38.57
C ALA A 39 11.54 -1.52 38.67
N PRO A 40 11.77 -2.59 37.89
CA PRO A 40 13.10 -3.16 37.76
C PRO A 40 14.01 -2.23 36.95
N ALA A 41 15.26 -2.07 37.40
CA ALA A 41 16.27 -1.25 36.76
C ALA A 41 16.56 -1.72 35.33
N THR A 42 16.24 -0.87 34.36
CA THR A 42 16.64 -1.05 32.96
C THR A 42 18.13 -0.73 32.83
N THR A 43 18.94 -1.75 32.50
CA THR A 43 20.32 -1.57 32.05
C THR A 43 20.32 -0.81 30.72
N ALA A 44 20.98 0.34 30.70
CA ALA A 44 21.11 1.17 29.50
C ALA A 44 21.86 0.40 28.38
N PRO A 45 21.41 0.48 27.12
CA PRO A 45 22.13 -0.11 26.00
C PRO A 45 23.45 0.62 25.79
N THR A 46 24.53 -0.15 25.60
CA THR A 46 25.86 0.34 25.27
C THR A 46 25.81 1.20 24.02
N THR A 47 26.21 2.46 24.14
CA THR A 47 26.24 3.43 23.04
C THR A 47 27.39 3.10 22.09
N THR A 48 27.12 2.29 21.06
CA THR A 48 28.02 2.16 19.92
C THR A 48 28.16 3.51 19.23
N LYS A 49 29.39 4.02 19.17
CA LYS A 49 29.77 5.25 18.47
C LYS A 49 29.20 5.21 17.04
N PRO A 50 28.40 6.21 16.62
CA PRO A 50 27.85 6.20 15.27
C PRO A 50 28.95 6.29 14.21
N PRO A 51 28.74 5.67 13.03
CA PRO A 51 29.68 5.73 11.93
C PRO A 51 29.91 7.19 11.51
N THR A 52 31.16 7.61 11.55
CA THR A 52 31.63 8.93 11.11
C THR A 52 31.81 8.96 9.59
N GLY A 53 30.74 8.64 8.86
CA GLY A 53 30.61 9.03 7.46
C GLY A 53 30.19 10.49 7.40
N SER A 54 30.59 11.23 6.38
CA SER A 54 30.25 12.65 6.15
C SER A 54 28.75 12.92 5.91
N GLY A 55 27.87 11.97 6.23
CA GLY A 55 26.42 12.12 6.22
C GLY A 55 25.91 12.56 7.60
N SER A 56 24.92 13.43 7.62
CA SER A 56 24.18 13.77 8.84
C SER A 56 23.52 12.51 9.41
N LEU A 57 23.97 12.05 10.57
CA LEU A 57 23.35 10.92 11.27
C LEU A 57 21.99 11.36 11.82
N LEU A 58 20.92 10.72 11.35
CA LEU A 58 19.59 10.83 11.96
C LEU A 58 19.32 9.59 12.82
N ARG A 59 18.98 9.80 14.09
CA ARG A 59 18.50 8.74 15.00
C ARG A 59 17.03 8.97 15.28
N VAL A 60 16.19 7.98 14.97
CA VAL A 60 14.74 8.02 15.17
C VAL A 60 14.33 6.86 16.06
N ASN A 61 13.46 7.11 17.03
CA ASN A 61 12.78 6.05 17.75
C ASN A 61 11.53 5.63 16.98
N LEU A 62 11.48 4.38 16.50
CA LEU A 62 10.32 3.84 15.77
C LEU A 62 9.15 3.49 16.70
N GLY A 63 9.38 3.38 18.01
CA GLY A 63 8.36 3.01 18.99
C GLY A 63 8.09 1.51 19.11
N GLY A 64 8.70 0.69 18.25
CA GLY A 64 8.57 -0.77 18.24
C GLY A 64 9.31 -1.39 17.05
N GLU A 65 9.22 -2.72 16.94
CA GLU A 65 9.75 -3.48 15.80
C GLU A 65 8.66 -3.65 14.73
N PRO A 66 8.94 -3.40 13.44
CA PRO A 66 8.03 -3.73 12.35
C PRO A 66 7.76 -5.24 12.30
N SER A 67 6.51 -5.66 12.11
CA SER A 67 6.20 -7.09 11.98
C SER A 67 6.58 -7.64 10.59
N THR A 68 6.62 -6.76 9.60
CA THR A 68 7.02 -7.05 8.23
C THR A 68 7.62 -5.82 7.54
N LEU A 69 8.46 -6.05 6.53
CA LEU A 69 8.90 -5.05 5.57
C LEU A 69 8.44 -5.38 4.14
N ASP A 70 7.42 -6.24 4.00
CA ASP A 70 6.70 -6.42 2.75
C ASP A 70 5.67 -5.30 2.58
N PRO A 71 5.79 -4.43 1.56
CA PRO A 71 4.88 -3.31 1.37
C PRO A 71 3.40 -3.69 1.23
N GLN A 72 3.10 -4.92 0.81
CA GLN A 72 1.73 -5.39 0.58
C GLN A 72 1.14 -6.10 1.80
N LEU A 73 1.95 -6.50 2.77
CA LEU A 73 1.48 -7.11 4.03
C LEU A 73 1.53 -6.14 5.21
N ALA A 74 2.29 -5.05 5.12
CA ALA A 74 2.34 -4.02 6.15
C ALA A 74 0.96 -3.38 6.38
N SER A 75 0.63 -3.12 7.64
CA SER A 75 -0.66 -2.54 8.04
C SER A 75 -0.60 -1.54 9.17
N SER A 76 0.60 -1.21 9.65
CA SER A 76 0.80 -0.23 10.71
C SER A 76 1.55 1.02 10.21
N LEU A 77 1.30 2.15 10.87
CA LEU A 77 2.02 3.41 10.60
C LEU A 77 3.53 3.27 10.82
N LEU A 78 3.94 2.42 11.76
CA LEU A 78 5.35 2.13 12.03
C LEU A 78 6.01 1.50 10.80
N GLU A 79 5.42 0.44 10.25
CA GLU A 79 5.93 -0.21 9.03
C GLU A 79 5.95 0.74 7.85
N PHE A 80 4.87 1.50 7.64
CA PHE A 80 4.80 2.48 6.55
C PHE A 80 5.85 3.59 6.67
N SER A 81 6.21 3.98 7.90
CA SER A 81 7.26 4.98 8.14
C SER A 81 8.64 4.50 7.70
N VAL A 82 8.91 3.20 7.83
CA VAL A 82 10.16 2.57 7.36
C VAL A 82 10.09 2.33 5.86
N LEU A 83 8.99 1.76 5.36
CA LEU A 83 8.80 1.40 3.96
C LEU A 83 8.87 2.59 3.00
N ARG A 84 8.38 3.76 3.42
CA ARG A 84 8.48 5.01 2.64
C ARG A 84 9.94 5.43 2.41
N GLN A 85 10.87 4.97 3.24
CA GLN A 85 12.30 5.26 3.08
C GLN A 85 13.03 4.22 2.22
N LEU A 86 12.42 3.04 2.04
CA LEU A 86 13.00 1.91 1.32
C LEU A 86 12.45 1.75 -0.10
N SER A 87 11.28 2.33 -0.39
CA SER A 87 10.55 2.11 -1.63
C SER A 87 9.86 3.37 -2.13
N GLU A 88 9.71 3.47 -3.45
CA GLU A 88 9.08 4.59 -4.13
C GLU A 88 7.94 4.09 -5.02
N GLY A 89 6.79 4.78 -4.97
CA GLY A 89 5.65 4.51 -5.84
C GLY A 89 5.77 5.16 -7.22
N LEU A 90 4.75 5.02 -8.06
CA LEU A 90 4.68 5.75 -9.34
C LEU A 90 4.58 7.26 -9.13
N LEU A 91 3.76 7.68 -8.17
CA LEU A 91 3.45 9.07 -7.82
C LEU A 91 3.55 9.27 -6.31
N GLY A 92 3.79 10.51 -5.89
CA GLY A 92 3.85 10.93 -4.49
C GLY A 92 3.24 12.31 -4.31
N PHE A 93 3.55 12.94 -3.19
CA PHE A 93 3.06 14.28 -2.85
C PHE A 93 4.22 15.23 -2.50
N ASP A 94 4.12 16.47 -2.94
CA ASP A 94 5.03 17.54 -2.50
C ASP A 94 4.64 18.07 -1.10
N LYS A 95 5.41 19.04 -0.60
CA LYS A 95 5.17 19.67 0.73
C LYS A 95 3.82 20.41 0.83
N ARG A 96 3.17 20.67 -0.29
CA ARG A 96 1.87 21.34 -0.40
C ARG A 96 0.74 20.35 -0.73
N LEU A 97 1.02 19.04 -0.68
CA LEU A 97 0.11 17.96 -1.02
C LEU A 97 -0.34 17.95 -2.49
N ASN A 98 0.45 18.53 -3.40
CA ASN A 98 0.23 18.35 -4.82
C ASN A 98 0.81 17.01 -5.27
N LEU A 99 0.10 16.32 -6.17
CA LEU A 99 0.58 15.09 -6.78
C LEU A 99 1.84 15.38 -7.61
N THR A 100 2.90 14.60 -7.40
CA THR A 100 4.18 14.72 -8.10
C THR A 100 4.61 13.37 -8.67
N PRO A 101 5.30 13.33 -9.83
CA PRO A 101 5.92 12.11 -10.29
C PRO A 101 7.00 11.63 -9.30
N LEU A 102 6.95 10.35 -8.94
CA LEU A 102 8.05 9.61 -8.32
C LEU A 102 8.66 8.74 -9.41
N VAL A 103 8.47 7.42 -9.43
CA VAL A 103 9.07 6.57 -10.47
C VAL A 103 8.52 6.87 -11.88
N ALA A 104 7.29 7.39 -11.98
CA ALA A 104 6.74 7.90 -13.24
C ALA A 104 7.53 9.11 -13.77
N ALA A 105 7.59 9.27 -15.08
CA ALA A 105 8.21 10.43 -15.72
C ALA A 105 7.37 11.71 -15.56
N VAL A 106 6.05 11.57 -15.57
CA VAL A 106 5.07 12.65 -15.40
C VAL A 106 3.81 12.11 -14.71
N VAL A 107 3.03 12.99 -14.08
CA VAL A 107 1.67 12.67 -13.64
C VAL A 107 0.80 12.45 -14.88
N PRO A 108 0.10 11.30 -15.02
CA PRO A 108 -0.79 11.08 -16.16
C PRO A 108 -1.98 12.04 -16.09
N THR A 109 -2.32 12.63 -17.22
CA THR A 109 -3.53 13.45 -17.39
C THR A 109 -4.18 13.14 -18.75
N VAL A 110 -5.37 13.66 -18.98
CA VAL A 110 -6.02 13.56 -20.29
C VAL A 110 -5.23 14.36 -21.34
N GLU A 111 -4.75 15.55 -20.97
CA GLU A 111 -4.02 16.47 -21.87
C GLU A 111 -2.69 15.88 -22.35
N ASN A 112 -2.00 15.10 -21.51
CA ASN A 112 -0.74 14.45 -21.88
C ASN A 112 -0.91 13.01 -22.40
N GLY A 113 -2.16 12.55 -22.55
CA GLY A 113 -2.51 11.22 -23.04
C GLY A 113 -2.22 10.08 -22.06
N GLY A 114 -1.91 10.39 -20.80
CA GLY A 114 -1.73 9.42 -19.73
C GLY A 114 -3.05 8.89 -19.18
N ILE A 115 -4.18 9.55 -19.44
CA ILE A 115 -5.52 9.09 -19.09
C ILE A 115 -6.41 9.17 -20.35
N THR A 116 -7.17 8.12 -20.64
CA THR A 116 -8.15 8.14 -21.73
C THR A 116 -9.33 9.06 -21.43
N LEU A 117 -10.05 9.51 -22.46
CA LEU A 117 -11.19 10.44 -22.31
C LEU A 117 -12.32 9.89 -21.43
N ASP A 118 -12.50 8.57 -21.41
CA ASP A 118 -13.47 7.90 -20.55
C ASP A 118 -13.00 7.76 -19.08
N GLY A 119 -11.75 8.15 -18.78
CA GLY A 119 -11.16 8.04 -17.45
C GLY A 119 -10.89 6.60 -17.01
N LEU A 120 -10.99 5.61 -17.91
CA LEU A 120 -10.89 4.21 -17.54
C LEU A 120 -9.49 3.64 -17.74
N THR A 121 -8.64 4.22 -18.60
CA THR A 121 -7.28 3.72 -18.83
C THR A 121 -6.24 4.72 -18.39
N TYR A 122 -5.39 4.31 -17.44
CA TYR A 122 -4.26 5.09 -16.93
C TYR A 122 -2.96 4.49 -17.44
N THR A 123 -2.13 5.31 -18.07
CA THR A 123 -0.86 4.93 -18.68
C THR A 123 0.29 5.69 -18.01
N PHE A 124 1.16 4.95 -17.32
CA PHE A 124 2.34 5.49 -16.66
C PHE A 124 3.60 5.23 -17.47
N LYS A 125 4.26 6.30 -17.91
CA LYS A 125 5.63 6.24 -18.47
C LYS A 125 6.62 6.33 -17.32
N LEU A 126 7.61 5.43 -17.27
CA LEU A 126 8.64 5.47 -16.24
C LEU A 126 9.79 6.39 -16.64
N ARG A 127 10.51 6.95 -15.65
CA ARG A 127 11.78 7.63 -15.93
C ARG A 127 12.81 6.65 -16.49
N GLN A 128 13.80 7.18 -17.20
CA GLN A 128 14.90 6.38 -17.74
C GLN A 128 15.96 6.12 -16.66
N GLY A 129 16.67 5.00 -16.77
CA GLY A 129 17.80 4.66 -15.89
C GLY A 129 17.42 4.31 -14.45
N LEU A 130 16.20 3.84 -14.23
CA LEU A 130 15.76 3.37 -12.91
C LEU A 130 16.44 2.04 -12.57
N ILE A 131 16.94 1.94 -11.35
CA ILE A 131 17.64 0.76 -10.84
C ILE A 131 17.11 0.40 -9.46
N TRP A 132 17.04 -0.90 -9.19
CA TRP A 132 16.92 -1.45 -7.86
C TRP A 132 18.24 -1.29 -7.09
N SER A 133 18.19 -1.42 -5.77
CA SER A 133 19.36 -1.27 -4.90
C SER A 133 20.44 -2.34 -5.11
N ASP A 134 20.07 -3.47 -5.73
CA ASP A 134 20.98 -4.55 -6.15
C ASP A 134 21.61 -4.30 -7.53
N GLY A 135 21.28 -3.18 -8.18
CA GLY A 135 21.79 -2.78 -9.50
C GLY A 135 20.98 -3.33 -10.67
N GLN A 136 19.94 -4.13 -10.46
CA GLN A 136 19.07 -4.58 -11.55
C GLN A 136 18.24 -3.41 -12.11
N PRO A 137 17.95 -3.38 -13.42
CA PRO A 137 17.03 -2.39 -13.98
C PRO A 137 15.64 -2.52 -13.35
N LEU A 138 15.05 -1.38 -12.99
CA LEU A 138 13.65 -1.32 -12.56
C LEU A 138 12.78 -0.97 -13.77
N THR A 139 11.82 -1.84 -14.07
CA THR A 139 11.02 -1.80 -15.31
C THR A 139 9.52 -1.70 -15.02
N ALA A 140 8.72 -1.49 -16.07
CA ALA A 140 7.26 -1.52 -15.94
C ALA A 140 6.71 -2.89 -15.53
N ARG A 141 7.44 -3.98 -15.79
CA ARG A 141 7.05 -5.33 -15.39
C ARG A 141 7.05 -5.51 -13.88
N ASP A 142 7.91 -4.79 -13.16
CA ASP A 142 7.97 -4.84 -11.70
C ASP A 142 6.68 -4.29 -11.09
N PHE A 143 6.14 -3.21 -11.67
CA PHE A 143 4.85 -2.65 -11.28
C PHE A 143 3.69 -3.57 -11.68
N GLU A 144 3.69 -4.13 -12.90
CA GLU A 144 2.68 -5.11 -13.30
C GLU A 144 2.62 -6.29 -12.32
N TYR A 145 3.78 -6.87 -12.01
CA TYR A 145 3.89 -7.93 -11.00
C TYR A 145 3.35 -7.46 -9.65
N THR A 146 3.74 -6.28 -9.19
CA THR A 146 3.33 -5.71 -7.90
C THR A 146 1.81 -5.57 -7.82
N PHE A 147 1.16 -4.93 -8.79
CA PHE A 147 -0.31 -4.78 -8.78
C PHE A 147 -1.02 -6.13 -8.84
N LYS A 148 -0.56 -7.04 -9.71
CA LYS A 148 -1.13 -8.39 -9.80
C LYS A 148 -0.90 -9.19 -8.51
N ARG A 149 0.20 -8.96 -7.78
CA ARG A 149 0.50 -9.60 -6.50
C ARG A 149 -0.38 -9.05 -5.38
N ALA A 150 -0.62 -7.74 -5.34
CA ALA A 150 -1.48 -7.10 -4.35
C ALA A 150 -2.92 -7.62 -4.39
N LEU A 151 -3.41 -7.95 -5.59
CA LEU A 151 -4.73 -8.55 -5.82
C LEU A 151 -4.77 -10.07 -5.63
N SER A 152 -3.63 -10.73 -5.42
CA SER A 152 -3.59 -12.19 -5.32
C SER A 152 -4.37 -12.66 -4.10
N PRO A 153 -5.37 -13.54 -4.27
CA PRO A 153 -6.13 -14.07 -3.13
C PRO A 153 -5.24 -14.91 -2.20
N ASP A 154 -4.18 -15.52 -2.73
CA ASP A 154 -3.23 -16.33 -1.95
C ASP A 154 -2.32 -15.48 -1.05
N LEU A 155 -2.09 -14.21 -1.41
CA LEU A 155 -1.34 -13.29 -0.55
C LEU A 155 -2.20 -12.79 0.61
N ALA A 156 -3.52 -12.67 0.39
CA ALA A 156 -4.47 -12.08 1.33
C ALA A 156 -4.00 -10.72 1.89
N ALA A 157 -3.47 -9.86 1.01
CA ALA A 157 -2.94 -8.56 1.39
C ALA A 157 -4.01 -7.70 2.10
N PRO A 158 -3.71 -7.07 3.26
CA PRO A 158 -4.70 -6.30 4.04
C PRO A 158 -5.37 -5.16 3.25
N TYR A 159 -4.68 -4.60 2.26
CA TYR A 159 -5.18 -3.50 1.42
C TYR A 159 -5.48 -3.90 -0.03
N SER A 160 -5.65 -5.19 -0.29
CA SER A 160 -5.98 -5.72 -1.62
C SER A 160 -7.23 -5.05 -2.24
N SER A 161 -8.21 -4.70 -1.41
CA SER A 161 -9.45 -4.01 -1.83
C SER A 161 -9.21 -2.64 -2.48
N PHE A 162 -8.09 -1.96 -2.23
CA PHE A 162 -7.77 -0.71 -2.91
C PHE A 162 -7.51 -0.87 -4.41
N PHE A 163 -7.25 -2.11 -4.85
CA PHE A 163 -6.97 -2.44 -6.24
C PHE A 163 -8.16 -3.12 -6.93
N SER A 164 -9.26 -3.42 -6.22
CA SER A 164 -10.38 -4.20 -6.79
C SER A 164 -11.09 -3.51 -7.95
N ALA A 165 -11.06 -2.17 -7.99
CA ALA A 165 -11.64 -1.37 -9.06
C ALA A 165 -10.89 -1.50 -10.40
N ILE A 166 -9.71 -2.13 -10.41
CA ILE A 166 -9.03 -2.50 -11.66
C ILE A 166 -9.87 -3.58 -12.35
N GLN A 167 -10.00 -3.51 -13.67
CA GLN A 167 -10.73 -4.49 -14.48
C GLN A 167 -10.27 -5.92 -14.15
N GLY A 168 -11.20 -6.79 -13.76
CA GLY A 168 -10.93 -8.18 -13.34
C GLY A 168 -10.43 -8.32 -11.88
N GLY A 169 -10.23 -7.20 -11.18
CA GLY A 169 -9.60 -7.14 -9.86
C GLY A 169 -10.46 -7.76 -8.78
N GLU A 170 -11.75 -7.43 -8.74
CA GLU A 170 -12.70 -8.02 -7.79
C GLU A 170 -12.87 -9.52 -8.01
N GLU A 171 -13.01 -9.97 -9.25
CA GLU A 171 -13.16 -11.39 -9.58
C GLU A 171 -11.92 -12.21 -9.19
N TYR A 172 -10.72 -11.66 -9.43
CA TYR A 172 -9.47 -12.33 -9.04
C TYR A 172 -9.29 -12.34 -7.52
N LEU A 173 -9.58 -11.22 -6.85
CA LEU A 173 -9.47 -11.10 -5.39
C LEU A 173 -10.38 -12.09 -4.65
N MET A 174 -11.58 -12.33 -5.17
CA MET A 174 -12.56 -13.25 -4.57
C MET A 174 -12.30 -14.74 -4.89
N ALA A 175 -11.28 -15.04 -5.70
CA ALA A 175 -11.01 -16.39 -6.20
C ALA A 175 -10.17 -17.28 -5.25
N ALA A 176 -10.21 -17.06 -3.93
CA ALA A 176 -9.39 -17.80 -2.97
C ALA A 176 -9.57 -19.32 -3.04
N GLU A 177 -10.82 -19.77 -3.22
CA GLU A 177 -11.18 -21.19 -3.32
C GLU A 177 -11.15 -21.74 -4.76
N ALA A 178 -10.77 -20.91 -5.75
CA ALA A 178 -10.71 -21.36 -7.13
C ALA A 178 -9.49 -22.25 -7.39
N GLU A 179 -9.65 -23.22 -8.31
CA GLU A 179 -8.56 -24.08 -8.76
C GLU A 179 -7.38 -23.26 -9.35
N PRO A 180 -6.12 -23.72 -9.23
CA PRO A 180 -4.95 -22.97 -9.68
C PRO A 180 -5.03 -22.49 -11.14
N ALA A 181 -5.56 -23.33 -12.03
CA ALA A 181 -5.73 -22.97 -13.45
C ALA A 181 -6.81 -21.89 -13.68
N ALA A 182 -7.80 -21.76 -12.79
CA ALA A 182 -8.78 -20.69 -12.83
C ALA A 182 -8.18 -19.38 -12.28
N LYS A 183 -7.44 -19.44 -11.15
CA LYS A 183 -6.68 -18.29 -10.62
C LYS A 183 -5.70 -17.72 -11.64
N ALA A 184 -4.96 -18.58 -12.35
CA ALA A 184 -4.04 -18.16 -13.39
C ALA A 184 -4.74 -17.42 -14.54
N ARG A 185 -5.89 -17.93 -14.98
CA ARG A 185 -6.70 -17.27 -16.03
C ARG A 185 -7.23 -15.91 -15.58
N LEU A 186 -7.72 -15.81 -14.35
CA LEU A 186 -8.19 -14.53 -13.78
C LEU A 186 -7.04 -13.52 -13.65
N ARG A 187 -5.86 -13.97 -13.20
CA ARG A 187 -4.65 -13.15 -13.11
C ARG A 187 -4.24 -12.55 -14.46
N GLU A 188 -4.31 -13.33 -15.54
CA GLU A 188 -3.99 -12.84 -16.88
C GLU A 188 -5.08 -11.95 -17.49
N ALA A 189 -6.33 -12.11 -17.04
CA ALA A 189 -7.44 -11.27 -17.46
C ALA A 189 -7.45 -9.87 -16.78
N LEU A 190 -6.60 -9.65 -15.77
CA LEU A 190 -6.48 -8.36 -15.11
C LEU A 190 -6.13 -7.26 -16.11
N GLY A 191 -6.77 -6.10 -15.96
CA GLY A 191 -6.51 -4.88 -16.74
C GLY A 191 -5.18 -4.20 -16.40
N ILE A 192 -4.13 -4.97 -16.09
CA ILE A 192 -2.79 -4.51 -15.71
C ILE A 192 -1.81 -5.09 -16.73
N SER A 193 -1.09 -4.23 -17.44
CA SER A 193 -0.07 -4.68 -18.40
C SER A 193 1.11 -3.73 -18.51
N ALA A 194 2.31 -4.28 -18.55
CA ALA A 194 3.51 -3.59 -18.98
C ALA A 194 3.65 -3.72 -20.51
N THR A 195 3.85 -2.59 -21.19
CA THR A 195 3.94 -2.52 -22.67
C THR A 195 5.34 -2.17 -23.17
N SER A 196 6.28 -1.93 -22.26
CA SER A 196 7.71 -1.77 -22.57
C SER A 196 8.53 -2.22 -21.37
N ASP A 197 9.73 -2.72 -21.64
CA ASP A 197 10.79 -2.84 -20.63
C ASP A 197 11.29 -1.44 -20.23
#